data_AF-A0A944GFM2-F1
#
_entry.id   AF-A0A944GFM2-F1
#
_cell.length_a   1.000
_cell.length_b   1.000
_cell.length_c   1.000
_cell.angle_alpha   90.00
_cell.angle_beta   90.00
_cell.angle_gamma   90.00
#
_symmetry.space_group_name_H-M   'P 1'
#
loop_
_entity.id
_entity.type
_entity.pdbx_description
1 polymer ?
#
loop_
_entity_poly.entity_id
_entity_poly.type
_entity_poly.pdbx_seq_one_letter_code
_entity_poly.pdbx_strand_id
1 'polypeptide(L)'
;YEFDKVCEGWREKFRSLRIPYMGLKSIVGDDLYELLTIFYDLFQPQVHLDAEKCDKWIKLLKDCESDLREFFKPEYQMNAFAQIVQFDTHGIDDCIEDVFQEIERDQWCVPRADYVSKCEGIIAAYMKASALEELKDLWREKTCTESPRDWSNRYQMPILSMFRNDEQTEAESQFAIINGDVMRDETAIRAAIHYIEEGDFFDRLASEKEREAVFEATFMETGASLVSVDELCEAMRSTGEEPYYWHVKPSARDAVTRTIKKAYAERGKDMALKKIDAMSLERLREYLRDLVADNYNVGLAIINDK
;
A
#
# COMPACT_ATOMS: atom_id res chain seq x y z
N TYR A 1 -19.58 40.92 -35.70
CA TYR A 1 -18.13 40.81 -36.00
C TYR A 1 -17.26 41.36 -34.87
N GLU A 2 -17.44 42.61 -34.38
CA GLU A 2 -16.70 43.08 -33.20
C GLU A 2 -17.21 42.48 -31.89
N PHE A 3 -18.53 42.41 -31.70
CA PHE A 3 -19.15 41.82 -30.51
C PHE A 3 -18.79 40.34 -30.34
N ASP A 4 -18.85 39.54 -31.41
CA ASP A 4 -18.51 38.11 -31.36
C ASP A 4 -17.04 37.87 -30.96
N LYS A 5 -16.13 38.75 -31.40
CA LYS A 5 -14.71 38.70 -31.01
C LYS A 5 -14.51 39.05 -29.54
N VAL A 6 -15.24 40.04 -29.03
CA VAL A 6 -15.21 40.39 -27.60
C VAL A 6 -15.74 39.24 -26.75
N CYS A 7 -16.86 38.63 -27.16
CA CYS A 7 -17.43 37.48 -26.48
C CYS A 7 -16.48 36.29 -26.47
N GLU A 8 -15.78 36.00 -27.58
CA GLU A 8 -14.78 34.92 -27.62
C GLU A 8 -13.59 35.21 -26.71
N GLY A 9 -13.09 36.45 -26.66
CA GLY A 9 -12.00 36.82 -25.74
C GLY A 9 -12.39 36.65 -24.27
N TRP A 10 -13.63 36.95 -23.90
CA TRP A 10 -14.16 36.62 -22.58
C TRP A 10 -14.30 35.11 -22.38
N ARG A 11 -14.78 34.39 -23.38
CA ARG A 11 -14.90 32.93 -23.33
C ARG A 11 -13.54 32.27 -23.05
N GLU A 12 -12.48 32.69 -23.72
CA GLU A 12 -11.10 32.27 -23.45
C GLU A 12 -10.63 32.60 -22.03
N LYS A 13 -10.96 33.82 -21.54
CA LYS A 13 -10.65 34.23 -20.16
C LYS A 13 -11.32 33.29 -19.15
N PHE A 14 -12.60 32.97 -19.33
CA PHE A 14 -13.34 32.09 -18.42
C PHE A 14 -12.95 30.61 -18.57
N ARG A 15 -12.55 30.17 -19.77
CA ARG A 15 -11.93 28.84 -19.97
C ARG A 15 -10.65 28.67 -19.16
N SER A 16 -9.97 29.75 -18.78
CA SER A 16 -8.77 29.64 -17.95
C SER A 16 -9.06 29.26 -16.49
N LEU A 17 -10.31 29.36 -16.04
CA LEU A 17 -10.75 29.11 -14.67
C LEU A 17 -10.85 27.62 -14.37
N ARG A 18 -10.59 27.28 -13.10
CA ARG A 18 -10.74 25.94 -12.56
C ARG A 18 -11.98 25.80 -11.67
N ILE A 19 -12.74 26.87 -11.43
CA ILE A 19 -13.97 26.85 -10.61
C ILE A 19 -15.23 26.94 -11.48
N PRO A 20 -16.35 26.36 -11.03
CA PRO A 20 -17.63 26.48 -11.70
C PRO A 20 -18.32 27.81 -11.34
N TYR A 21 -19.20 28.28 -12.23
CA TYR A 21 -20.13 29.37 -11.93
C TYR A 21 -21.07 28.99 -10.77
N MET A 22 -21.52 27.74 -10.75
CA MET A 22 -22.47 27.23 -9.78
C MET A 22 -21.84 27.18 -8.38
N GLY A 23 -22.36 28.00 -7.46
CA GLY A 23 -21.85 28.14 -6.10
C GLY A 23 -21.25 29.51 -5.80
N LEU A 24 -21.03 30.35 -6.82
CA LEU A 24 -20.47 31.70 -6.62
C LEU A 24 -21.45 32.68 -5.96
N LYS A 25 -22.76 32.44 -6.00
CA LYS A 25 -23.77 33.38 -5.46
C LYS A 25 -23.54 33.76 -4.00
N SER A 26 -23.08 32.82 -3.18
CA SER A 26 -22.80 33.06 -1.76
C SER A 26 -21.39 33.61 -1.49
N ILE A 27 -20.57 33.75 -2.53
CA ILE A 27 -19.14 34.07 -2.44
C ILE A 27 -18.86 35.47 -3.00
N VAL A 28 -19.46 35.79 -4.15
CA VAL A 28 -19.32 37.09 -4.81
C VAL A 28 -20.44 38.04 -4.37
N GLY A 29 -20.19 39.36 -4.45
CA GLY A 29 -21.23 40.37 -4.24
C GLY A 29 -22.31 40.35 -5.32
N ASP A 30 -23.49 40.92 -5.02
CA ASP A 30 -24.67 40.86 -5.89
C ASP A 30 -24.43 41.41 -7.30
N ASP A 31 -23.76 42.56 -7.42
CA ASP A 31 -23.49 43.21 -8.73
C ASP A 31 -22.52 42.37 -9.59
N LEU A 32 -21.46 41.83 -8.98
CA LEU A 32 -20.53 40.92 -9.67
C LEU A 32 -21.24 39.61 -10.03
N TYR A 33 -22.07 39.06 -9.15
CA TYR A 33 -22.85 37.86 -9.45
C TYR A 33 -23.78 38.06 -10.64
N GLU A 34 -24.43 39.21 -10.74
CA GLU A 34 -25.28 39.57 -11.87
C GLU A 34 -24.47 39.64 -13.18
N LEU A 35 -23.28 40.25 -13.15
CA LEU A 35 -22.36 40.26 -14.28
C LEU A 35 -21.91 38.84 -14.69
N LEU A 36 -21.54 38.00 -13.71
CA LEU A 36 -21.15 36.61 -13.93
C LEU A 36 -22.29 35.76 -14.50
N THR A 37 -23.54 36.04 -14.09
CA THR A 37 -24.74 35.40 -14.66
C THR A 37 -24.85 35.70 -16.15
N ILE A 38 -24.63 36.95 -16.56
CA ILE A 38 -24.65 37.34 -17.98
C ILE A 38 -23.56 36.57 -18.75
N PHE A 39 -22.36 36.43 -18.20
CA PHE A 39 -21.29 35.63 -18.82
C PHE A 39 -21.66 34.15 -18.93
N TYR A 40 -22.23 33.57 -17.88
CA TYR A 40 -22.68 32.18 -17.90
C TYR A 40 -23.73 31.94 -19.00
N ASP A 41 -24.71 32.82 -19.12
CA ASP A 41 -25.76 32.74 -20.14
C ASP A 41 -25.19 32.92 -21.56
N LEU A 42 -24.28 33.89 -21.76
CA LEU A 42 -23.58 34.15 -23.04
C LEU A 42 -22.78 32.97 -23.57
N PHE A 43 -22.37 32.06 -22.68
CA PHE A 43 -21.58 30.89 -23.04
C PHE A 43 -22.45 29.66 -23.30
N GLN A 44 -23.76 29.74 -23.04
CA GLN A 44 -24.71 28.70 -23.42
C GLN A 44 -24.99 28.72 -24.94
N PRO A 45 -25.30 27.57 -25.55
CA PRO A 45 -25.67 27.50 -26.96
C PRO A 45 -26.89 28.39 -27.26
N GLN A 46 -26.84 29.15 -28.36
CA GLN A 46 -27.98 29.90 -28.93
C GLN A 46 -28.49 31.09 -28.10
N VAL A 47 -27.72 31.57 -27.11
CA VAL A 47 -28.07 32.80 -26.37
C VAL A 47 -27.51 34.03 -27.08
N HIS A 48 -28.41 34.95 -27.44
CA HIS A 48 -28.07 36.27 -27.96
C HIS A 48 -28.54 37.34 -26.96
N LEU A 49 -27.68 38.32 -26.66
CA LEU A 49 -28.11 39.49 -25.89
C LEU A 49 -28.95 40.41 -26.79
N ASP A 50 -30.11 40.81 -26.27
CA ASP A 50 -30.86 41.94 -26.82
C ASP A 50 -30.18 43.28 -26.47
N ALA A 51 -30.66 44.37 -27.06
CA ALA A 51 -30.06 45.69 -26.86
C ALA A 51 -30.06 46.13 -25.38
N GLU A 52 -31.12 45.81 -24.63
CA GLU A 52 -31.26 46.18 -23.22
C GLU A 52 -30.27 45.42 -22.33
N LYS A 53 -30.09 44.11 -22.58
CA LYS A 53 -29.10 43.28 -21.88
C LYS A 53 -27.67 43.67 -22.25
N CYS A 54 -27.41 44.08 -23.48
CA CYS A 54 -26.11 44.62 -23.90
C CYS A 54 -25.74 45.89 -23.13
N ASP A 55 -26.67 46.86 -23.03
CA ASP A 55 -26.44 48.10 -22.29
C ASP A 55 -26.21 47.83 -20.79
N LYS A 56 -26.99 46.91 -20.22
CA LYS A 56 -26.82 46.46 -18.83
C LYS A 56 -25.46 45.79 -18.62
N TRP A 57 -25.05 44.89 -19.51
CA TRP A 57 -23.75 44.23 -19.45
C TRP A 57 -22.59 45.22 -19.51
N ILE A 58 -22.64 46.20 -20.42
CA ILE A 58 -21.60 47.24 -20.54
C ILE A 58 -21.52 48.08 -19.27
N LYS A 59 -22.67 48.41 -18.67
CA LYS A 59 -22.72 49.16 -17.41
C LYS A 59 -22.09 48.35 -16.27
N LEU A 60 -22.53 47.12 -16.07
CA LEU A 60 -22.00 46.23 -15.03
C LEU A 60 -20.51 45.94 -15.20
N LEU A 61 -20.03 45.79 -16.43
CA LEU A 61 -18.60 45.64 -16.74
C LEU A 61 -17.76 46.82 -16.25
N LYS A 62 -18.27 48.05 -16.37
CA LYS A 62 -17.57 49.25 -15.90
C LYS A 62 -17.65 49.38 -14.39
N ASP A 63 -18.83 49.14 -13.84
CA ASP A 63 -19.09 49.30 -12.41
C ASP A 63 -18.34 48.23 -11.58
N CYS A 64 -18.20 47.01 -12.10
CA CYS A 64 -17.53 45.88 -11.45
C CYS A 64 -16.07 45.66 -11.91
N GLU A 65 -15.41 46.63 -12.56
CA GLU A 65 -14.07 46.40 -13.14
C GLU A 65 -13.04 45.94 -12.10
N SER A 66 -13.03 46.56 -10.92
CA SER A 66 -12.14 46.18 -9.81
C SER A 66 -12.40 44.75 -9.33
N ASP A 67 -13.67 44.43 -9.12
CA ASP A 67 -14.09 43.17 -8.51
C ASP A 67 -13.89 42.02 -9.49
N LEU A 68 -14.10 42.27 -10.78
CA LEU A 68 -13.80 41.33 -11.85
C LEU A 68 -12.30 41.08 -11.98
N ARG A 69 -11.45 42.11 -11.85
CA ARG A 69 -9.98 41.94 -11.82
C ARG A 69 -9.54 41.12 -10.60
N GLU A 70 -10.14 41.38 -9.43
CA GLU A 70 -9.87 40.63 -8.21
C GLU A 70 -10.29 39.17 -8.34
N PHE A 71 -11.47 38.93 -8.91
CA PHE A 71 -12.01 37.59 -9.15
C PHE A 71 -11.03 36.70 -9.92
N PHE A 72 -10.35 37.21 -10.95
CA PHE A 72 -9.38 36.43 -11.73
C PHE A 72 -8.04 36.18 -11.04
N LYS A 73 -7.79 36.75 -9.85
CA LYS A 73 -6.54 36.48 -9.13
C LYS A 73 -6.51 35.06 -8.57
N PRO A 74 -5.34 34.39 -8.54
CA PRO A 74 -5.21 33.05 -7.99
C PRO A 74 -5.74 32.91 -6.55
N GLU A 75 -5.47 33.91 -5.70
CA GLU A 75 -5.89 33.94 -4.29
C GLU A 75 -7.42 33.92 -4.15
N TYR A 76 -8.12 34.72 -4.97
CA TYR A 76 -9.58 34.75 -4.96
C TYR A 76 -10.15 33.42 -5.47
N GLN A 77 -9.59 32.88 -6.54
CA GLN A 77 -10.02 31.61 -7.12
C GLN A 77 -9.86 30.45 -6.14
N MET A 78 -8.75 30.41 -5.39
CA MET A 78 -8.50 29.42 -4.35
C MET A 78 -9.52 29.54 -3.20
N ASN A 79 -9.78 30.77 -2.75
CA ASN A 79 -10.75 31.01 -1.69
C ASN A 79 -12.17 30.63 -2.13
N ALA A 80 -12.56 31.00 -3.35
CA ALA A 80 -13.85 30.62 -3.93
C ALA A 80 -13.96 29.10 -4.08
N PHE A 81 -12.90 28.43 -4.55
CA PHE A 81 -12.84 26.98 -4.63
C PHE A 81 -13.09 26.33 -3.26
N ALA A 82 -12.36 26.74 -2.21
CA ALA A 82 -12.53 26.20 -0.87
C ALA A 82 -13.97 26.34 -0.35
N GLN A 83 -14.61 27.48 -0.63
CA GLN A 83 -16.00 27.72 -0.26
C GLN A 83 -17.02 26.94 -1.09
N ILE A 84 -16.75 26.69 -2.38
CA ILE A 84 -17.63 25.88 -3.24
C ILE A 84 -17.60 24.42 -2.81
N VAL A 85 -16.40 23.95 -2.48
CA VAL A 85 -16.12 22.56 -2.15
C VAL A 85 -16.70 22.22 -0.78
N GLN A 86 -16.51 23.05 0.27
CA GLN A 86 -17.23 23.00 1.57
C GLN A 86 -17.61 21.60 2.11
N PHE A 87 -16.89 20.53 1.74
CA PHE A 87 -17.11 19.18 2.28
C PHE A 87 -16.71 19.19 3.74
N ASP A 88 -17.22 18.25 4.53
CA ASP A 88 -16.75 17.98 5.89
C ASP A 88 -15.21 18.04 5.92
N THR A 89 -14.66 19.17 6.37
CA THR A 89 -13.27 19.59 6.17
C THR A 89 -12.28 18.83 7.03
N HIS A 90 -12.67 17.67 7.57
CA HIS A 90 -11.77 16.87 8.39
C HIS A 90 -10.72 16.23 7.48
N GLY A 91 -9.60 16.95 7.30
CA GLY A 91 -8.35 16.46 6.71
C GLY A 91 -7.95 17.07 5.37
N ILE A 92 -8.76 17.92 4.72
CA ILE A 92 -8.43 18.47 3.39
C ILE A 92 -7.71 19.82 3.41
N ASP A 93 -7.65 20.49 4.56
CA ASP A 93 -7.05 21.84 4.66
C ASP A 93 -5.59 21.83 4.19
N ASP A 94 -4.86 20.75 4.47
CA ASP A 94 -3.45 20.59 4.10
C ASP A 94 -3.23 20.24 2.62
N CYS A 95 -4.26 19.80 1.89
CA CYS A 95 -4.14 19.37 0.49
C CYS A 95 -5.02 20.16 -0.50
N ILE A 96 -5.75 21.18 -0.02
CA ILE A 96 -6.70 21.94 -0.82
C ILE A 96 -6.06 22.64 -2.02
N GLU A 97 -4.82 23.10 -1.85
CA GLU A 97 -4.06 23.73 -2.93
C GLU A 97 -3.68 22.74 -4.02
N ASP A 98 -3.20 21.55 -3.65
CA ASP A 98 -2.84 20.49 -4.59
C ASP A 98 -4.07 20.00 -5.37
N VAL A 99 -5.19 19.81 -4.67
CA VAL A 99 -6.48 19.44 -5.30
C VAL A 99 -6.88 20.51 -6.31
N PHE A 100 -6.79 21.79 -5.96
CA PHE A 100 -7.12 22.88 -6.88
C PHE A 100 -6.21 22.91 -8.11
N GLN A 101 -4.91 22.62 -7.95
CA GLN A 101 -3.98 22.58 -9.09
C GLN A 101 -4.20 21.39 -10.03
N GLU A 102 -4.70 20.26 -9.52
CA GLU A 102 -4.99 19.07 -10.31
C GLU A 102 -6.27 19.20 -11.15
N ILE A 103 -7.27 19.98 -10.68
CA ILE A 103 -8.53 20.21 -11.41
C ILE A 103 -8.26 20.90 -12.74
N GLU A 104 -8.53 20.25 -13.87
CA GLU A 104 -8.34 20.84 -15.20
C GLU A 104 -9.06 22.19 -15.37
N ARG A 105 -8.59 23.01 -16.33
CA ARG A 105 -9.23 24.29 -16.66
C ARG A 105 -10.59 24.06 -17.35
N ASP A 106 -11.29 25.15 -17.68
CA ASP A 106 -12.59 25.13 -18.37
C ASP A 106 -13.73 24.53 -17.53
N GLN A 107 -13.76 24.84 -16.23
CA GLN A 107 -14.81 24.32 -15.33
C GLN A 107 -16.03 25.26 -15.19
N TRP A 108 -15.98 26.45 -15.82
CA TRP A 108 -16.97 27.51 -15.62
C TRP A 108 -18.43 27.06 -15.84
N CYS A 109 -18.68 26.31 -16.92
CA CYS A 109 -20.01 25.85 -17.29
C CYS A 109 -20.36 24.44 -16.76
N VAL A 110 -19.46 23.81 -15.99
CA VAL A 110 -19.67 22.45 -15.47
C VAL A 110 -20.76 22.47 -14.39
N PRO A 111 -21.75 21.56 -14.43
CA PRO A 111 -22.75 21.44 -13.39
C PRO A 111 -22.13 21.19 -12.01
N ARG A 112 -22.75 21.72 -10.96
CA ARG A 112 -22.20 21.60 -9.59
C ARG A 112 -21.96 20.15 -9.17
N ALA A 113 -22.89 19.24 -9.47
CA ALA A 113 -22.77 17.82 -9.09
C ALA A 113 -21.54 17.15 -9.73
N ASP A 114 -21.30 17.41 -11.01
CA ASP A 114 -20.17 16.85 -11.75
C ASP A 114 -18.84 17.43 -11.24
N TYR A 115 -18.80 18.73 -10.98
CA TYR A 115 -17.63 19.40 -10.41
C TYR A 115 -17.29 18.87 -9.01
N VAL A 116 -18.31 18.74 -8.15
CA VAL A 116 -18.22 18.16 -6.81
C VAL A 116 -17.66 16.74 -6.86
N SER A 117 -18.26 15.87 -7.68
CA SER A 117 -17.81 14.48 -7.80
C SER A 117 -16.37 14.37 -8.30
N LYS A 118 -15.95 15.26 -9.20
CA LYS A 118 -14.54 15.34 -9.65
C LYS A 118 -13.62 15.72 -8.49
N CYS A 119 -13.98 16.73 -7.69
CA CYS A 119 -13.20 17.12 -6.51
C CYS A 119 -13.08 15.98 -5.50
N GLU A 120 -14.19 15.29 -5.19
CA GLU A 120 -14.20 14.13 -4.30
C GLU A 120 -13.26 13.01 -4.79
N GLY A 121 -13.25 12.74 -6.10
CA GLY A 121 -12.34 11.75 -6.69
C GLY A 121 -10.86 12.11 -6.56
N ILE A 122 -10.50 13.38 -6.77
CA ILE A 122 -9.12 13.87 -6.60
C ILE A 122 -8.70 13.80 -5.13
N ILE A 123 -9.57 14.24 -4.21
CA ILE A 123 -9.33 14.19 -2.76
C ILE A 123 -9.12 12.75 -2.30
N ALA A 124 -10.00 11.82 -2.69
CA ALA A 124 -9.88 10.42 -2.33
C ALA A 124 -8.56 9.79 -2.86
N ALA A 125 -8.13 10.18 -4.06
CA ALA A 125 -6.85 9.73 -4.61
C ALA A 125 -5.66 10.26 -3.79
N TYR A 126 -5.71 11.53 -3.39
CA TYR A 126 -4.68 12.16 -2.56
C TYR A 126 -4.59 11.51 -1.17
N MET A 127 -5.73 11.36 -0.48
CA MET A 127 -5.80 10.73 0.84
C MET A 127 -5.26 9.30 0.82
N LYS A 128 -5.64 8.54 -0.20
CA LYS A 128 -5.11 7.19 -0.42
C LYS A 128 -3.60 7.18 -0.67
N ALA A 129 -3.08 8.12 -1.46
CA ALA A 129 -1.65 8.22 -1.73
C ALA A 129 -0.86 8.57 -0.46
N SER A 130 -1.33 9.54 0.31
CA SER A 130 -0.73 9.94 1.59
C SER A 130 -0.76 8.79 2.60
N ALA A 131 -1.89 8.10 2.78
CA ALA A 131 -1.97 6.94 3.67
C ALA A 131 -1.05 5.79 3.20
N LEU A 132 -0.86 5.61 1.90
CA LEU A 132 0.07 4.59 1.39
C LEU A 132 1.54 4.94 1.68
N GLU A 133 1.90 6.23 1.63
CA GLU A 133 3.23 6.71 2.01
C GLU A 133 3.46 6.53 3.51
N GLU A 134 2.49 6.93 4.33
CA GLU A 134 2.48 6.70 5.78
C GLU A 134 2.67 5.21 6.13
N LEU A 135 1.92 4.31 5.47
CA LEU A 135 2.03 2.87 5.69
C LEU A 135 3.46 2.35 5.40
N LYS A 136 4.07 2.79 4.30
CA LYS A 136 5.43 2.39 3.92
C LYS A 136 6.46 2.93 4.90
N ASP A 137 6.32 4.18 5.29
CA ASP A 137 7.23 4.86 6.21
C ASP A 137 7.19 4.22 7.59
N LEU A 138 5.99 3.93 8.10
CA LEU A 138 5.79 3.25 9.36
C LEU A 138 6.40 1.84 9.36
N TRP A 139 6.17 1.06 8.30
CA TRP A 139 6.79 -0.26 8.17
C TRP A 139 8.32 -0.17 8.16
N ARG A 140 8.88 0.79 7.39
CA ARG A 140 10.32 1.01 7.27
C ARG A 140 10.94 1.48 8.57
N GLU A 141 10.27 2.34 9.33
CA GLU A 141 10.71 2.77 10.66
C GLU A 141 10.82 1.58 11.62
N LYS A 142 9.81 0.70 11.63
CA LYS A 142 9.74 -0.45 12.55
C LYS A 142 10.70 -1.59 12.19
N THR A 143 10.97 -1.81 10.90
CA THR A 143 11.64 -3.03 10.43
C THR A 143 12.95 -2.80 9.67
N CYS A 144 13.21 -1.54 9.27
CA CYS A 144 14.29 -1.17 8.36
C CYS A 144 14.23 -1.88 6.99
N THR A 145 13.05 -2.32 6.54
CA THR A 145 12.80 -2.91 5.22
C THR A 145 11.62 -2.23 4.54
N GLU A 146 11.46 -2.40 3.22
CA GLU A 146 10.40 -1.71 2.47
C GLU A 146 9.04 -2.40 2.54
N SER A 147 9.01 -3.70 2.88
CA SER A 147 7.79 -4.51 2.99
C SER A 147 8.03 -5.81 3.76
N PRO A 148 6.97 -6.55 4.17
CA PRO A 148 7.08 -7.92 4.69
C PRO A 148 7.83 -8.88 3.75
N ARG A 149 7.64 -8.71 2.43
CA ARG A 149 8.39 -9.46 1.41
C ARG A 149 9.87 -9.09 1.42
N ASP A 150 10.19 -7.80 1.47
CA ASP A 150 11.58 -7.33 1.56
C ASP A 150 12.25 -7.77 2.87
N TRP A 151 11.51 -7.77 3.97
CA TRP A 151 11.95 -8.35 5.25
C TRP A 151 12.35 -9.81 5.08
N SER A 152 11.49 -10.59 4.42
CA SER A 152 11.74 -12.02 4.21
C SER A 152 12.96 -12.25 3.33
N ASN A 153 13.16 -11.42 2.32
CA ASN A 153 14.36 -11.44 1.47
C ASN A 153 15.62 -11.04 2.23
N ARG A 154 15.55 -10.01 3.08
CA ARG A 154 16.70 -9.55 3.87
C ARG A 154 17.18 -10.60 4.87
N TYR A 155 16.25 -11.22 5.58
CA TYR A 155 16.57 -12.17 6.66
C TYR A 155 16.50 -13.63 6.22
N GLN A 156 16.22 -13.91 4.94
CA GLN A 156 16.13 -15.25 4.36
C GLN A 156 15.18 -16.14 5.17
N MET A 157 14.01 -15.60 5.47
CA MET A 157 13.06 -16.21 6.38
C MET A 157 11.62 -15.87 5.98
N PRO A 158 10.68 -16.82 5.98
CA PRO A 158 9.28 -16.48 5.79
C PRO A 158 8.78 -15.71 7.01
N ILE A 159 8.40 -14.45 6.83
CA ILE A 159 7.95 -13.61 7.94
C ILE A 159 6.77 -14.19 8.71
N LEU A 160 5.85 -14.91 8.04
CA LEU A 160 4.70 -15.55 8.69
C LEU A 160 5.10 -16.67 9.65
N SER A 161 6.27 -17.29 9.47
CA SER A 161 6.80 -18.26 10.45
C SER A 161 7.11 -17.62 11.80
N MET A 162 7.30 -16.29 11.84
CA MET A 162 7.47 -15.54 13.09
C MET A 162 6.16 -15.35 13.86
N PHE A 163 5.01 -15.82 13.35
CA PHE A 163 3.70 -15.64 13.99
C PHE A 163 3.16 -16.98 14.47
N ARG A 164 2.37 -16.94 15.56
CA ARG A 164 1.67 -18.13 16.03
C ARG A 164 0.52 -18.49 15.08
N ASN A 165 0.12 -19.75 15.04
CA ASN A 165 -0.93 -20.22 14.13
C ASN A 165 -2.26 -19.45 14.26
N ASP A 166 -2.59 -18.97 15.46
CA ASP A 166 -3.77 -18.14 15.75
C ASP A 166 -3.65 -16.68 15.27
N GLU A 167 -2.43 -16.20 15.04
CA GLU A 167 -2.12 -14.83 14.57
C GLU A 167 -1.87 -14.78 13.05
N GLN A 168 -1.44 -15.91 12.46
CA GLN A 168 -0.98 -15.97 11.07
C GLN A 168 -2.02 -15.51 10.06
N THR A 169 -3.30 -15.83 10.24
CA THR A 169 -4.36 -15.44 9.30
C THR A 169 -4.51 -13.93 9.19
N GLU A 170 -4.49 -13.23 10.33
CA GLU A 170 -4.57 -11.77 10.35
C GLU A 170 -3.29 -11.16 9.80
N ALA A 171 -2.12 -11.65 10.23
CA ALA A 171 -0.82 -11.19 9.72
C ALA A 171 -0.71 -11.35 8.20
N GLU A 172 -1.15 -12.48 7.64
CA GLU A 172 -1.14 -12.73 6.19
C GLU A 172 -2.03 -11.74 5.44
N SER A 173 -3.24 -11.47 5.96
CA SER A 173 -4.17 -10.49 5.39
C SER A 173 -3.55 -9.09 5.36
N GLN A 174 -2.99 -8.64 6.48
CA GLN A 174 -2.38 -7.31 6.59
C GLN A 174 -1.09 -7.20 5.76
N PHE A 175 -0.26 -8.24 5.74
CA PHE A 175 0.96 -8.26 4.93
C PHE A 175 0.68 -8.23 3.43
N ALA A 176 -0.40 -8.86 2.97
CA ALA A 176 -0.83 -8.75 1.58
C ALA A 176 -1.18 -7.30 1.19
N ILE A 177 -1.78 -6.53 2.11
CA ILE A 177 -2.04 -5.09 1.91
C ILE A 177 -0.72 -4.32 1.84
N ILE A 178 0.21 -4.54 2.77
CA ILE A 178 1.50 -3.83 2.81
C ILE A 178 2.35 -4.13 1.56
N ASN A 179 2.42 -5.40 1.15
CA ASN A 179 3.11 -5.80 -0.08
C ASN A 179 2.44 -5.24 -1.35
N GLY A 180 1.17 -4.85 -1.28
CA GLY A 180 0.38 -4.45 -2.44
C GLY A 180 -0.08 -5.62 -3.31
N ASP A 181 -0.19 -6.81 -2.73
CA ASP A 181 -0.63 -8.03 -3.41
C ASP A 181 -2.16 -8.04 -3.66
N VAL A 182 -2.90 -7.20 -2.93
CA VAL A 182 -4.37 -7.04 -3.03
C VAL A 182 -4.78 -5.62 -3.39
N MET A 183 -6.04 -5.43 -3.80
CA MET A 183 -6.61 -4.10 -4.01
C MET A 183 -6.60 -3.32 -2.68
N ARG A 184 -6.03 -2.12 -2.72
CA ARG A 184 -5.91 -1.24 -1.56
C ARG A 184 -6.89 -0.08 -1.69
N ASP A 185 -8.01 -0.13 -0.99
CA ASP A 185 -8.79 1.07 -0.71
C ASP A 185 -8.23 1.79 0.53
N GLU A 186 -8.71 3.01 0.78
CA GLU A 186 -8.22 3.82 1.91
C GLU A 186 -8.46 3.11 3.25
N THR A 187 -9.63 2.49 3.42
CA THR A 187 -10.00 1.76 4.63
C THR A 187 -9.03 0.61 4.92
N ALA A 188 -8.68 -0.19 3.92
CA ALA A 188 -7.74 -1.29 4.04
C ALA A 188 -6.33 -0.78 4.38
N ILE A 189 -5.89 0.33 3.78
CA ILE A 189 -4.60 0.95 4.10
C ILE A 189 -4.58 1.43 5.55
N ARG A 190 -5.62 2.12 6.00
CA ARG A 190 -5.76 2.60 7.38
C ARG A 190 -5.82 1.46 8.39
N ALA A 191 -6.48 0.35 8.06
CA ALA A 191 -6.48 -0.86 8.88
C ALA A 191 -5.07 -1.47 9.00
N ALA A 192 -4.30 -1.52 7.91
CA ALA A 192 -2.92 -1.99 7.94
C ALA A 192 -2.00 -1.06 8.73
N ILE A 193 -2.19 0.26 8.65
CA ILE A 193 -1.48 1.24 9.51
C ILE A 193 -1.75 0.91 10.97
N HIS A 194 -3.04 0.81 11.36
CA HIS A 194 -3.43 0.51 12.73
C HIS A 194 -2.84 -0.82 13.24
N TYR A 195 -2.82 -1.85 12.38
CA TYR A 195 -2.21 -3.13 12.70
C TYR A 195 -0.70 -3.02 13.00
N ILE A 196 0.03 -2.18 12.26
CA ILE A 196 1.46 -1.93 12.51
C ILE A 196 1.66 -1.08 13.78
N GLU A 197 0.79 -0.11 14.06
CA GLU A 197 0.89 0.73 15.25
C GLU A 197 0.68 -0.05 16.55
N GLU A 198 -0.35 -0.90 16.58
CA GLU A 198 -0.71 -1.72 17.76
C GLU A 198 0.10 -3.02 17.86
N GLY A 199 0.84 -3.40 16.81
CA GLY A 199 1.60 -4.65 16.75
C GLY A 199 2.72 -4.74 17.78
N ASP A 200 2.75 -5.81 18.58
CA ASP A 200 3.79 -6.11 19.58
C ASP A 200 4.89 -7.05 19.05
N PHE A 201 4.81 -7.46 17.78
CA PHE A 201 5.67 -8.46 17.18
C PHE A 201 7.01 -7.91 16.65
N PHE A 202 7.22 -6.60 16.59
CA PHE A 202 8.42 -6.01 15.97
C PHE A 202 9.71 -6.36 16.72
N ASP A 203 9.69 -6.46 18.05
CA ASP A 203 10.85 -6.88 18.84
C ASP A 203 11.27 -8.31 18.47
N ARG A 204 10.29 -9.19 18.24
CA ARG A 204 10.50 -10.58 17.79
C ARG A 204 11.09 -10.60 16.37
N LEU A 205 10.55 -9.78 15.46
CA LEU A 205 11.07 -9.65 14.10
C LEU A 205 12.51 -9.11 14.08
N ALA A 206 12.87 -8.21 14.99
CA ALA A 206 14.21 -7.63 15.09
C ALA A 206 15.24 -8.58 15.72
N SER A 207 14.81 -9.52 16.57
CA SER A 207 15.68 -10.46 17.28
C SER A 207 16.25 -11.56 16.37
N GLU A 208 17.56 -11.50 16.09
CA GLU A 208 18.29 -12.54 15.35
C GLU A 208 18.15 -13.92 16.01
N LYS A 209 18.28 -13.96 17.33
CA LYS A 209 18.14 -15.20 18.11
C LYS A 209 16.76 -15.83 17.94
N GLU A 210 15.69 -15.04 17.91
CA GLU A 210 14.34 -15.58 17.69
C GLU A 210 14.15 -16.04 16.26
N ARG A 211 14.63 -15.27 15.27
CA ARG A 211 14.60 -15.67 13.85
C ARG A 211 15.31 -17.01 13.65
N GLU A 212 16.51 -17.17 14.20
CA GLU A 212 17.25 -18.42 14.16
C GLU A 212 16.43 -19.55 14.77
N ALA A 213 15.97 -19.40 16.02
CA ALA A 213 15.21 -20.44 16.73
C ALA A 213 13.93 -20.87 15.98
N VAL A 214 13.19 -19.92 15.41
CA VAL A 214 11.99 -20.19 14.62
C VAL A 214 12.36 -20.87 13.30
N PHE A 215 13.46 -20.48 12.65
CA PHE A 215 13.95 -21.13 11.43
C PHE A 215 14.31 -22.59 11.72
N GLU A 216 15.04 -22.86 12.80
CA GLU A 216 15.37 -24.22 13.21
C GLU A 216 14.12 -25.06 13.46
N ALA A 217 13.16 -24.51 14.20
CA ALA A 217 11.90 -25.19 14.50
C ALA A 217 11.06 -25.46 13.24
N THR A 218 11.07 -24.55 12.27
CA THR A 218 10.27 -24.65 11.05
C THR A 218 10.86 -25.62 10.03
N PHE A 219 12.19 -25.63 9.88
CA PHE A 219 12.84 -26.35 8.78
C PHE A 219 13.74 -27.51 9.23
N MET A 220 14.23 -27.54 10.47
CA MET A 220 15.26 -28.48 10.91
C MET A 220 14.76 -29.63 11.80
N GLU A 221 13.46 -29.97 11.75
CA GLU A 221 12.76 -30.93 12.63
C GLU A 221 13.54 -32.20 13.06
N THR A 222 14.54 -32.70 12.33
CA THR A 222 15.42 -33.83 12.76
C THR A 222 16.87 -33.82 12.21
N GLY A 223 17.47 -32.66 11.92
CA GLY A 223 18.78 -32.61 11.23
C GLY A 223 19.77 -31.52 11.65
N ALA A 224 19.42 -30.69 12.63
CA ALA A 224 20.09 -29.41 12.93
C ALA A 224 21.61 -29.49 13.17
N SER A 225 22.14 -30.63 13.59
CA SER A 225 23.59 -30.77 13.86
C SER A 225 24.46 -31.00 12.62
N LEU A 226 23.87 -31.35 11.47
CA LEU A 226 24.63 -31.74 10.29
C LEU A 226 24.72 -30.64 9.23
N VAL A 227 23.78 -29.70 9.16
CA VAL A 227 23.70 -28.68 8.10
C VAL A 227 23.51 -27.32 8.75
N SER A 228 24.22 -26.30 8.28
CA SER A 228 24.07 -24.93 8.75
C SER A 228 22.81 -24.25 8.18
N VAL A 229 22.33 -23.21 8.84
CA VAL A 229 21.21 -22.37 8.35
C VAL A 229 21.53 -21.80 6.96
N ASP A 230 22.75 -21.32 6.73
CA ASP A 230 23.18 -20.77 5.44
C ASP A 230 23.10 -21.79 4.29
N GLU A 231 23.56 -23.02 4.52
CA GLU A 231 23.46 -24.11 3.53
C GLU A 231 21.99 -24.41 3.17
N LEU A 232 21.07 -24.36 4.15
CA LEU A 232 19.64 -24.59 3.91
C LEU A 232 19.01 -23.41 3.17
N CYS A 233 19.32 -22.17 3.55
CA CYS A 233 18.86 -20.98 2.86
C CYS A 233 19.32 -20.98 1.40
N GLU A 234 20.56 -21.38 1.11
CA GLU A 234 21.05 -21.49 -0.26
C GLU A 234 20.32 -22.58 -1.06
N ALA A 235 20.09 -23.74 -0.44
CA ALA A 235 19.31 -24.80 -1.07
C ALA A 235 17.88 -24.35 -1.40
N MET A 236 17.22 -23.63 -0.49
CA MET A 236 15.88 -23.10 -0.75
C MET A 236 15.89 -22.01 -1.82
N ARG A 237 16.83 -21.06 -1.79
CA ARG A 237 17.00 -20.05 -2.87
C ARG A 237 17.20 -20.69 -4.25
N SER A 238 17.92 -21.81 -4.32
CA SER A 238 18.17 -22.51 -5.60
C SER A 238 16.90 -23.05 -6.26
N THR A 239 15.77 -23.11 -5.54
CA THR A 239 14.47 -23.50 -6.09
C THR A 239 13.80 -22.40 -6.92
N GLY A 240 14.26 -21.15 -6.80
CA GLY A 240 13.65 -19.98 -7.42
C GLY A 240 12.45 -19.42 -6.65
N GLU A 241 12.04 -20.04 -5.55
CA GLU A 241 10.97 -19.52 -4.68
C GLU A 241 11.49 -18.39 -3.79
N GLU A 242 10.69 -17.33 -3.63
CA GLU A 242 11.00 -16.24 -2.70
C GLU A 242 10.91 -16.70 -1.24
N PRO A 243 11.84 -16.27 -0.36
CA PRO A 243 11.80 -16.51 1.08
C PRO A 243 10.45 -16.29 1.75
N TYR A 244 9.70 -15.27 1.32
CA TYR A 244 8.35 -14.98 1.81
C TYR A 244 7.40 -16.19 1.70
N TYR A 245 7.56 -17.01 0.66
CA TYR A 245 6.70 -18.16 0.36
C TYR A 245 7.28 -19.52 0.81
N TRP A 246 8.50 -19.63 1.35
CA TRP A 246 9.08 -20.96 1.63
C TRP A 246 8.24 -21.82 2.58
N HIS A 247 7.48 -21.20 3.49
CA HIS A 247 6.61 -21.93 4.42
C HIS A 247 5.43 -22.66 3.74
N VAL A 248 4.97 -22.18 2.58
CA VAL A 248 3.84 -22.77 1.81
C VAL A 248 4.30 -23.58 0.60
N LYS A 249 5.56 -23.45 0.17
CA LYS A 249 6.07 -24.10 -1.05
C LYS A 249 6.70 -25.46 -0.73
N PRO A 250 6.17 -26.58 -1.28
CA PRO A 250 6.76 -27.91 -1.07
C PRO A 250 8.22 -28.00 -1.58
N SER A 251 8.54 -27.26 -2.63
CA SER A 251 9.88 -27.21 -3.24
C SER A 251 10.97 -26.78 -2.24
N ALA A 252 10.69 -25.79 -1.38
CA ALA A 252 11.60 -25.35 -0.34
C ALA A 252 11.83 -26.46 0.71
N ARG A 253 10.75 -27.11 1.17
CA ARG A 253 10.82 -28.24 2.11
C ARG A 253 11.58 -29.43 1.54
N ASP A 254 11.37 -29.74 0.26
CA ASP A 254 12.09 -30.80 -0.43
C ASP A 254 13.59 -30.48 -0.58
N ALA A 255 13.94 -29.22 -0.82
CA ALA A 255 15.33 -28.77 -0.89
C ALA A 255 16.04 -28.93 0.46
N VAL A 256 15.38 -28.56 1.56
CA VAL A 256 15.89 -28.79 2.93
C VAL A 256 16.12 -30.28 3.17
N THR A 257 15.11 -31.12 2.90
CA THR A 257 15.19 -32.57 3.08
C THR A 257 16.32 -33.20 2.27
N ARG A 258 16.50 -32.78 1.02
CA ARG A 258 17.56 -33.25 0.13
C ARG A 258 18.94 -32.88 0.66
N THR A 259 19.09 -31.65 1.16
CA THR A 259 20.36 -31.13 1.69
C THR A 259 20.77 -31.89 2.96
N ILE A 260 19.83 -32.11 3.88
CA ILE A 260 20.07 -32.92 5.09
C ILE A 260 20.45 -34.36 4.73
N LYS A 261 19.73 -34.99 3.80
CA LYS A 261 20.05 -36.36 3.34
C LYS A 261 21.44 -36.45 2.72
N LYS A 262 21.82 -35.46 1.90
CA LYS A 262 23.16 -35.39 1.29
C LYS A 262 24.24 -35.23 2.36
N ALA A 263 24.07 -34.29 3.29
CA ALA A 263 25.00 -34.09 4.40
C ALA A 263 25.11 -35.34 5.28
N TYR A 264 24.00 -36.05 5.55
CA TYR A 264 24.06 -37.30 6.27
C TYR A 264 24.87 -38.37 5.51
N ALA A 265 24.69 -38.50 4.20
CA ALA A 265 25.43 -39.46 3.39
C ALA A 265 26.95 -39.14 3.32
N GLU A 266 27.32 -37.86 3.25
CA GLU A 266 28.70 -37.41 3.10
C GLU A 266 29.49 -37.39 4.43
N ARG A 267 28.84 -36.97 5.53
CA ARG A 267 29.50 -36.78 6.84
C ARG A 267 28.75 -37.44 8.00
N GLY A 268 27.42 -37.44 7.98
CA GLY A 268 26.61 -37.93 9.10
C GLY A 268 26.74 -39.43 9.36
N LYS A 269 26.88 -40.25 8.31
CA LYS A 269 27.04 -41.71 8.43
C LYS A 269 28.28 -42.07 9.24
N ASP A 270 29.43 -41.48 8.91
CA ASP A 270 30.69 -41.77 9.60
C ASP A 270 30.66 -41.28 11.05
N MET A 271 30.02 -40.13 11.31
CA MET A 271 29.81 -39.64 12.68
C MET A 271 28.91 -40.56 13.50
N ALA A 272 27.83 -41.07 12.89
CA ALA A 272 26.93 -42.01 13.53
C ALA A 272 27.64 -43.34 13.84
N LEU A 273 28.41 -43.88 12.88
CA LEU A 273 29.20 -45.10 13.06
C LEU A 273 30.26 -44.93 14.17
N LYS A 274 31.02 -43.83 14.18
CA LYS A 274 31.98 -43.56 15.27
C LYS A 274 31.33 -43.49 16.64
N LYS A 275 30.11 -42.92 16.74
CA LYS A 275 29.35 -42.91 18.00
C LYS A 275 28.95 -44.31 18.41
N ILE A 276 28.51 -45.16 17.47
CA ILE A 276 28.16 -46.57 17.73
C ILE A 276 29.39 -47.36 18.18
N ASP A 277 30.52 -47.23 17.46
CA ASP A 277 31.77 -47.94 17.75
C ASP A 277 32.36 -47.59 19.13
N ALA A 278 32.06 -46.39 19.63
CA ALA A 278 32.49 -45.92 20.95
C ALA A 278 31.58 -46.39 22.11
N MET A 279 30.41 -46.98 21.83
CA MET A 279 29.50 -47.46 22.87
C MET A 279 29.98 -48.79 23.46
N SER A 280 29.75 -49.01 24.77
CA SER A 280 29.90 -50.34 25.35
C SER A 280 28.83 -51.30 24.82
N LEU A 281 29.08 -52.61 24.91
CA LEU A 281 28.12 -53.65 24.49
C LEU A 281 26.78 -53.55 25.23
N GLU A 282 26.80 -53.22 26.52
CA GLU A 282 25.60 -53.00 27.33
C GLU A 282 24.81 -51.80 26.80
N ARG A 283 25.50 -50.68 26.55
CA ARG A 283 24.86 -49.46 26.06
C ARG A 283 24.31 -49.62 24.65
N LEU A 284 25.01 -50.35 23.78
CA LEU A 284 24.58 -50.63 22.42
C LEU A 284 23.30 -51.48 22.40
N ARG A 285 23.20 -52.50 23.27
CA ARG A 285 21.97 -53.30 23.40
C ARG A 285 20.78 -52.49 23.90
N GLU A 286 20.99 -51.64 24.90
CA GLU A 286 19.94 -50.74 25.39
C GLU A 286 19.49 -49.78 24.28
N TYR A 287 20.45 -49.11 23.62
CA TYR A 287 20.16 -48.19 22.54
C TYR A 287 19.37 -48.84 21.38
N LEU A 288 19.73 -50.06 20.98
CA LEU A 288 18.99 -50.79 19.94
C LEU A 288 17.57 -51.16 20.37
N ARG A 289 17.36 -51.50 21.66
CA ARG A 289 16.02 -51.79 22.19
C ARG A 289 15.15 -50.54 22.16
N ASP A 290 15.69 -49.41 22.62
CA ASP A 290 14.99 -48.12 22.59
C ASP A 290 14.66 -47.73 21.15
N LEU A 291 15.62 -47.86 20.23
CA LEU A 291 15.42 -47.52 18.82
C LEU A 291 14.35 -48.38 18.13
N VAL A 292 14.26 -49.68 18.45
CA VAL A 292 13.22 -50.57 17.93
C VAL A 292 11.85 -50.27 18.53
N ALA A 293 11.80 -49.83 19.80
CA ALA A 293 10.56 -49.42 20.46
C ALA A 293 9.99 -48.14 19.81
N ASP A 294 10.86 -47.19 19.45
CA ASP A 294 10.46 -45.89 18.89
C ASP A 294 10.31 -45.90 17.36
N ASN A 295 11.01 -46.79 16.64
CA ASN A 295 11.01 -46.86 15.18
C ASN A 295 10.84 -48.29 14.66
N TYR A 296 9.60 -48.65 14.32
CA TYR A 296 9.26 -50.00 13.84
C TYR A 296 10.01 -50.41 12.57
N ASN A 297 10.44 -49.46 11.72
CA ASN A 297 11.22 -49.78 10.51
C ASN A 297 12.59 -50.39 10.86
N VAL A 298 13.19 -49.96 11.97
CA VAL A 298 14.44 -50.55 12.48
C VAL A 298 14.18 -51.98 12.96
N GLY A 299 13.07 -52.21 13.67
CA GLY A 299 12.67 -53.55 14.09
C GLY A 299 12.43 -54.51 12.91
N LEU A 300 11.71 -54.04 11.88
CA LEU A 300 11.50 -54.81 10.65
C LEU A 300 12.82 -55.10 9.93
N ALA A 301 13.75 -54.14 9.88
CA ALA A 301 15.06 -54.35 9.28
C ALA A 301 15.83 -55.46 10.00
N ILE A 302 15.83 -55.49 11.33
CA ILE A 302 16.50 -56.53 12.13
C ILE A 302 15.85 -57.91 11.96
N ILE A 303 14.51 -57.98 11.91
CA ILE A 303 13.79 -59.26 11.70
C ILE A 303 14.05 -59.83 10.31
N ASN A 304 14.16 -58.96 9.30
CA ASN A 304 14.39 -59.35 7.91
C ASN A 304 15.88 -59.54 7.57
N ASP A 305 16.78 -59.15 8.47
CA ASP A 305 18.21 -59.37 8.34
C ASP A 305 18.50 -60.88 8.50
N LYS A 306 19.27 -61.45 7.58
CA LYS A 306 19.57 -62.89 7.52
C LYS A 306 20.95 -63.21 8.09
#